data_AF-A0A2V9J370-F1
#
_entry.id   AF-A0A2V9J370-F1
#
_cell.length_a   1.000
_cell.length_b   1.000
_cell.length_c   1.000
_cell.angle_alpha   90.00
_cell.angle_beta   90.00
_cell.angle_gamma   90.00
#
_symmetry.space_group_name_H-M   'P 1'
#
loop_
_entity.id
_entity.type
_entity.pdbx_description
1 polymer ?
#
loop_
_entity_poly.entity_id
_entity_poly.type
_entity_poly.pdbx_seq_one_letter_code
_entity_poly.pdbx_strand_id
1 'polypeptide(L)'
;MRKRSRLRRRFGEMQMNLHSSYGVRRVVAAFVLAPGPKRRQVAALQNGFTLLEVLVSVTMVALMAVALWSVFRISLTSWARGNAYIDANQRQRSVMDLVKKQMTSVYPAISPADLQLGGPVYPIFVGAHESVQFISLASLRFNQNPGLTAVSYELVRGDQGSYSLVEREEQYLGIDPTQEGSLDRKDNRVIPLFENLVSFGFEYFDPGTNESPAEWVREWNSKLTGGLPSAISMSMVNRDAKGQTLSRHVVIPILAKPFDPRLGFTNPLQMRPTRRLGNDFSPSQR
;
A
#
# COMPACT_ATOMS: atom_id res chain seq x y z
N MET A 1 40.28 -35.26 -10.00
CA MET A 1 41.64 -35.62 -9.53
C MET A 1 42.02 -34.70 -8.38
N ARG A 2 42.24 -35.25 -7.16
CA ARG A 2 42.93 -34.72 -5.94
C ARG A 2 42.56 -33.32 -5.38
N LYS A 3 42.56 -33.03 -4.06
CA LYS A 3 42.59 -33.77 -2.79
C LYS A 3 42.36 -32.69 -1.70
N ARG A 4 41.47 -32.92 -0.73
CA ARG A 4 41.31 -32.09 0.49
C ARG A 4 42.22 -32.62 1.60
N SER A 5 42.85 -31.74 2.39
CA SER A 5 43.58 -32.08 3.62
C SER A 5 42.83 -31.54 4.85
N ARG A 6 42.62 -32.43 5.83
CA ARG A 6 42.13 -32.17 7.19
C ARG A 6 43.30 -32.42 8.14
N LEU A 7 43.44 -31.64 9.21
CA LEU A 7 44.24 -32.03 10.36
C LEU A 7 43.41 -31.92 11.65
N ARG A 8 43.57 -32.93 12.51
CA ARG A 8 42.77 -33.31 13.68
C ARG A 8 43.75 -33.87 14.73
N ARG A 9 43.64 -33.47 16.00
CA ARG A 9 44.16 -34.14 17.22
C ARG A 9 43.27 -33.60 18.38
N ARG A 10 42.46 -34.33 19.18
CA ARG A 10 42.57 -35.57 20.00
C ARG A 10 43.80 -35.56 20.92
N PHE A 11 43.78 -35.97 22.19
CA PHE A 11 42.80 -36.25 23.27
C PHE A 11 43.70 -36.80 24.42
N GLY A 12 43.35 -36.67 25.69
CA GLY A 12 44.05 -37.37 26.77
C GLY A 12 43.55 -37.00 28.16
N GLU A 13 42.61 -37.79 28.67
CA GLU A 13 42.13 -37.83 30.06
C GLU A 13 43.21 -38.37 31.03
N MET A 14 43.12 -38.01 32.32
CA MET A 14 42.95 -38.99 33.40
C MET A 14 42.70 -38.28 34.75
N GLN A 15 41.55 -38.57 35.37
CA GLN A 15 41.34 -38.38 36.81
C GLN A 15 41.68 -39.69 37.54
N MET A 16 42.28 -39.61 38.73
CA MET A 16 41.74 -40.27 39.94
C MET A 16 42.49 -39.85 41.21
N ASN A 17 41.69 -39.65 42.26
CA ASN A 17 42.04 -39.41 43.66
C ASN A 17 42.94 -40.50 44.26
N LEU A 18 43.78 -40.14 45.25
CA LEU A 18 43.64 -40.70 46.60
C LEU A 18 44.41 -39.91 47.69
N HIS A 19 43.79 -39.97 48.85
CA HIS A 19 44.02 -39.34 50.15
C HIS A 19 45.21 -39.94 50.92
N SER A 20 45.99 -39.17 51.68
CA SER A 20 46.50 -39.59 53.01
C SER A 20 47.18 -38.46 53.79
N SER A 21 47.17 -38.63 55.11
CA SER A 21 47.31 -37.67 56.21
C SER A 21 48.71 -37.68 56.87
N TYR A 22 48.84 -36.93 57.97
CA TYR A 22 49.88 -36.90 59.04
C TYR A 22 51.06 -35.93 58.76
N GLY A 23 51.23 -34.82 59.50
CA GLY A 23 51.68 -34.73 60.91
C GLY A 23 53.21 -34.93 60.95
N VAL A 24 54.10 -34.10 61.50
CA VAL A 24 54.15 -33.45 62.81
C VAL A 24 55.39 -32.51 62.82
N ARG A 25 55.35 -31.41 63.60
CA ARG A 25 56.36 -30.94 64.58
C ARG A 25 56.67 -29.44 64.54
N ARG A 26 56.51 -28.88 65.75
CA ARG A 26 56.76 -27.51 66.20
C ARG A 26 58.25 -27.16 66.15
N VAL A 27 58.53 -25.91 65.81
CA VAL A 27 59.65 -25.15 66.38
C VAL A 27 59.09 -23.84 66.91
N VAL A 28 59.35 -23.60 68.19
CA VAL A 28 59.00 -22.40 68.94
C VAL A 28 60.09 -21.36 68.69
N ALA A 29 59.71 -20.18 68.20
CA ALA A 29 60.54 -18.99 68.25
C ALA A 29 59.75 -17.91 68.99
N ALA A 30 60.24 -17.54 70.17
CA ALA A 30 59.72 -16.44 70.95
C ALA A 30 60.16 -15.12 70.31
N PHE A 31 59.19 -14.32 69.84
CA PHE A 31 59.44 -12.93 69.48
C PHE A 31 58.59 -12.02 70.36
N VAL A 32 59.32 -11.36 71.26
CA VAL A 32 59.05 -10.12 72.01
C VAL A 32 57.70 -9.46 71.74
N LEU A 33 56.88 -9.39 72.79
CA LEU A 33 55.65 -8.61 72.88
C LEU A 33 55.93 -7.11 72.70
N ALA A 34 55.61 -6.58 71.51
CA ALA A 34 55.23 -5.17 71.38
C ALA A 34 53.75 -5.02 71.78
N PRO A 35 53.35 -4.00 72.56
CA PRO A 35 51.94 -3.74 72.81
C PRO A 35 51.28 -3.38 71.48
N GLY A 36 50.44 -4.29 70.96
CA GLY A 36 49.68 -4.05 69.74
C GLY A 36 48.84 -2.77 69.84
N PRO A 37 48.59 -2.05 68.74
CA PRO A 37 47.73 -0.89 68.75
C PRO A 37 46.37 -1.32 69.30
N LYS A 38 45.84 -0.57 70.28
CA LYS A 38 44.50 -0.78 70.83
C LYS A 38 43.54 -0.86 69.66
N ARG A 39 43.04 -2.07 69.38
CA ARG A 39 41.99 -2.31 68.39
C ARG A 39 40.79 -1.54 68.91
N ARG A 40 40.57 -0.34 68.36
CA ARG A 40 39.40 0.47 68.64
C ARG A 40 38.23 -0.41 68.19
N GLN A 41 37.58 -1.07 69.14
CA GLN A 41 36.29 -1.69 68.88
C GLN A 41 35.40 -0.53 68.49
N VAL A 42 35.25 -0.32 67.19
CA VAL A 42 34.08 0.37 66.67
C VAL A 42 32.96 -0.57 67.07
N ALA A 43 32.36 -0.30 68.22
CA ALA A 43 31.10 -0.92 68.57
C ALA A 43 30.21 -0.65 67.37
N ALA A 44 29.91 -1.71 66.63
CA ALA A 44 28.86 -1.65 65.63
C ALA A 44 27.61 -1.36 66.45
N LEU A 45 27.25 -0.08 66.53
CA LEU A 45 25.96 0.36 67.02
C LEU A 45 24.97 -0.37 66.11
N GLN A 46 24.37 -1.43 66.64
CA GLN A 46 23.21 -2.05 66.03
C GLN A 46 22.08 -1.07 66.22
N ASN A 47 22.05 -0.06 65.34
CA ASN A 47 20.94 0.87 65.24
C ASN A 47 19.77 0.08 64.70
N GLY A 48 18.83 -0.27 65.57
CA GLY A 48 17.51 -0.72 65.14
C GLY A 48 16.86 0.37 64.29
N PHE A 49 16.15 -0.05 63.24
CA PHE A 49 15.41 0.86 62.39
C PHE A 49 14.45 1.71 63.23
N THR A 50 14.51 3.02 63.03
CA THR A 50 13.52 3.90 63.66
C THR A 50 12.17 3.72 62.97
N LEU A 51 11.07 3.91 63.72
CA LEU A 51 9.72 3.89 63.16
C LEU A 51 9.58 4.86 61.97
N LEU A 52 10.24 6.02 62.08
CA LEU A 52 10.28 7.07 61.06
C LEU A 52 10.96 6.59 59.77
N GLU A 53 12.06 5.84 59.88
CA GLU A 53 12.83 5.34 58.74
C GLU A 53 12.04 4.28 57.93
N VAL A 54 11.32 3.41 58.63
CA VAL A 54 10.41 2.44 57.99
C VAL A 54 9.26 3.17 57.30
N LEU A 55 8.68 4.18 57.95
CA LEU A 55 7.58 4.97 57.39
C LEU A 55 8.00 5.71 56.12
N VAL A 56 9.15 6.41 56.15
CA VAL A 56 9.68 7.13 54.98
C VAL A 56 9.98 6.15 53.85
N SER A 57 10.63 5.01 54.14
CA SER A 57 10.96 4.01 53.12
C SER A 57 9.72 3.45 52.42
N VAL A 58 8.69 3.09 53.19
CA VAL A 58 7.42 2.57 52.63
C VAL A 58 6.71 3.63 51.80
N THR A 59 6.69 4.90 52.24
CA THR A 59 6.10 5.98 51.44
C THR A 59 6.85 6.21 50.14
N MET A 60 8.19 6.13 50.14
CA MET A 60 9.00 6.30 48.93
C MET A 60 8.72 5.17 47.92
N VAL A 61 8.68 3.92 48.39
CA VAL A 61 8.36 2.76 47.54
C VAL A 61 6.93 2.87 46.98
N ALA A 62 5.96 3.30 47.78
CA ALA A 62 4.59 3.51 47.33
C ALA A 62 4.51 4.60 46.25
N LEU A 63 5.20 5.73 46.43
CA LEU A 63 5.27 6.79 45.42
C LEU A 63 5.94 6.31 44.13
N MET A 64 7.02 5.55 44.23
CA MET A 64 7.69 4.95 43.07
C MET A 64 6.75 3.99 42.33
N ALA A 65 6.01 3.14 43.05
CA ALA A 65 5.04 2.22 42.44
C ALA A 65 3.92 2.98 41.72
N VAL A 66 3.39 4.06 42.31
CA VAL A 66 2.37 4.91 41.67
C VAL A 66 2.92 5.60 40.41
N ALA A 67 4.14 6.13 40.47
CA ALA A 67 4.78 6.77 39.32
C ALA A 67 5.01 5.76 38.17
N LEU A 68 5.53 4.57 38.49
CA LEU A 68 5.72 3.49 37.51
C LEU A 68 4.38 3.05 36.91
N TRP A 69 3.35 2.89 37.73
CA TRP A 69 2.01 2.55 37.27
C TRP A 69 1.42 3.62 36.35
N SER A 70 1.64 4.90 36.65
CA SER A 70 1.20 6.02 35.82
C SER A 70 1.87 5.99 34.44
N VAL A 71 3.20 5.83 34.40
CA VAL A 71 3.94 5.72 33.14
C VAL A 71 3.47 4.49 32.34
N PHE A 72 3.29 3.35 33.00
CA PHE A 72 2.83 2.12 32.37
C PHE A 72 1.42 2.26 31.79
N ARG A 73 0.48 2.88 32.53
CA ARG A 73 -0.87 3.22 32.06
C ARG A 73 -0.84 4.12 30.83
N ILE A 74 0.02 5.14 30.81
CA ILE A 74 0.17 6.05 29.68
C ILE A 74 0.70 5.31 28.45
N SER A 75 1.72 4.44 28.62
CA SER A 75 2.28 3.64 27.51
C SER A 75 1.23 2.71 26.89
N LEU A 76 0.44 2.00 27.71
CA LEU A 76 -0.60 1.10 27.22
C LEU A 76 -1.74 1.84 26.50
N THR A 77 -2.19 2.97 27.07
CA THR A 77 -3.29 3.75 26.48
C THR A 77 -2.87 4.50 25.21
N SER A 78 -1.61 4.93 25.13
CA SER A 78 -1.05 5.56 23.93
C SER A 78 -0.88 4.56 22.79
N TRP A 79 -0.45 3.34 23.10
CA TRP A 79 -0.36 2.25 22.11
C TRP A 79 -1.73 1.86 21.55
N ALA A 80 -2.72 1.70 22.42
CA ALA A 80 -4.08 1.33 22.01
C ALA A 80 -4.74 2.41 21.11
N ARG A 81 -4.55 3.70 21.43
CA ARG A 81 -5.06 4.81 20.61
C ARG A 81 -4.27 4.99 19.31
N GLY A 82 -2.96 4.73 19.33
CA GLY A 82 -2.09 4.78 18.16
C GLY A 82 -2.47 3.71 17.13
N ASN A 83 -2.64 2.46 17.57
CA ASN A 83 -2.97 1.35 16.65
C ASN A 83 -4.33 1.53 15.97
N ALA A 84 -5.37 1.91 16.71
CA ALA A 84 -6.70 2.10 16.12
C ALA A 84 -6.74 3.20 15.04
N TYR A 85 -5.97 4.29 15.22
CA TYR A 85 -5.84 5.36 14.22
C TYR A 85 -4.97 4.97 13.03
N ILE A 86 -3.92 4.16 13.26
CA ILE A 86 -3.06 3.64 12.21
C ILE A 86 -3.83 2.64 11.33
N ASP A 87 -4.61 1.74 11.92
CA ASP A 87 -5.34 0.70 11.20
C ASP A 87 -6.43 1.27 10.26
N ALA A 88 -7.22 2.24 10.72
CA ALA A 88 -8.26 2.87 9.89
C ALA A 88 -7.67 3.64 8.69
N ASN A 89 -6.58 4.37 8.91
CA ASN A 89 -5.88 5.07 7.83
C ASN A 89 -5.20 4.10 6.86
N GLN A 90 -4.67 2.98 7.36
CA GLN A 90 -4.03 1.97 6.52
C GLN A 90 -5.02 1.33 5.56
N ARG A 91 -6.23 0.98 6.03
CA ARG A 91 -7.29 0.47 5.16
C ARG A 91 -7.64 1.45 4.04
N GLN A 92 -7.79 2.73 4.37
CA GLN A 92 -8.18 3.73 3.37
C GLN A 92 -7.08 4.00 2.33
N ARG A 93 -5.80 3.89 2.73
CA ARG A 93 -4.67 3.92 1.81
C ARG A 93 -4.70 2.73 0.85
N SER A 94 -4.90 1.51 1.35
CA SER A 94 -5.01 0.32 0.51
C SER A 94 -6.15 0.41 -0.50
N VAL A 95 -7.33 0.88 -0.08
CA VAL A 95 -8.47 1.11 -1.00
C VAL A 95 -8.11 2.14 -2.06
N MET A 96 -7.48 3.26 -1.68
CA MET A 96 -7.05 4.29 -2.62
C MET A 96 -6.05 3.76 -3.65
N ASP A 97 -5.10 2.92 -3.24
CA ASP A 97 -4.11 2.34 -4.15
C ASP A 97 -4.76 1.36 -5.13
N LEU A 98 -5.78 0.61 -4.70
CA LEU A 98 -6.57 -0.25 -5.59
C LEU A 98 -7.36 0.56 -6.62
N VAL A 99 -8.02 1.65 -6.20
CA VAL A 99 -8.75 2.57 -7.11
C VAL A 99 -7.80 3.18 -8.13
N LYS A 100 -6.66 3.69 -7.69
CA LYS A 100 -5.62 4.22 -8.58
C LYS A 100 -5.15 3.18 -9.59
N LYS A 101 -4.90 1.94 -9.14
CA LYS A 101 -4.47 0.85 -10.01
C LYS A 101 -5.53 0.56 -11.07
N GLN A 102 -6.81 0.50 -10.71
CA GLN A 102 -7.90 0.25 -11.64
C GLN A 102 -8.04 1.38 -12.67
N MET A 103 -8.05 2.63 -12.23
CA MET A 103 -8.12 3.80 -13.12
C MET A 103 -6.86 3.99 -14.00
N THR A 104 -5.67 3.66 -13.51
CA THR A 104 -4.44 3.69 -14.33
C THR A 104 -4.45 2.56 -15.37
N SER A 105 -5.17 1.48 -15.09
CA SER A 105 -5.29 0.29 -15.94
C SER A 105 -6.47 0.40 -16.92
N VAL A 106 -6.96 1.60 -17.19
CA VAL A 106 -7.93 1.88 -18.26
C VAL A 106 -7.41 1.29 -19.57
N TYR A 107 -8.27 0.55 -20.26
CA TYR A 107 -7.99 -0.04 -21.55
C TYR A 107 -8.91 0.58 -22.59
N PRO A 108 -8.39 1.01 -23.76
CA PRO A 108 -9.16 1.66 -24.80
C PRO A 108 -9.93 0.61 -25.62
N ALA A 109 -10.81 -0.14 -24.96
CA ALA A 109 -11.66 -1.11 -25.62
C ALA A 109 -12.61 -0.39 -26.59
N ILE A 110 -12.72 -0.93 -27.78
CA ILE A 110 -13.69 -0.47 -28.79
C ILE A 110 -14.80 -1.52 -28.85
N SER A 111 -16.04 -1.05 -28.98
CA SER A 111 -17.20 -1.92 -29.17
C SER A 111 -17.09 -2.65 -30.52
N PRO A 112 -17.09 -4.00 -30.55
CA PRO A 112 -17.20 -4.79 -31.77
C PRO A 112 -18.43 -4.46 -32.63
N ALA A 113 -19.53 -4.01 -32.02
CA ALA A 113 -20.72 -3.60 -32.75
C ALA A 113 -20.44 -2.37 -33.64
N ASP A 114 -19.72 -1.38 -33.11
CA ASP A 114 -19.31 -0.17 -33.85
C ASP A 114 -18.32 -0.53 -34.97
N LEU A 115 -17.51 -1.57 -34.75
CA LEU A 115 -16.62 -2.11 -35.78
C LEU A 115 -17.38 -2.73 -36.97
N GLN A 116 -18.43 -3.50 -36.70
CA GLN A 116 -19.22 -4.20 -37.73
C GLN A 116 -20.17 -3.28 -38.49
N LEU A 117 -20.73 -2.26 -37.82
CA LEU A 117 -21.65 -1.29 -38.40
C LEU A 117 -20.94 -0.21 -39.24
N GLY A 118 -19.60 -0.21 -39.30
CA GLY A 118 -18.84 0.80 -40.02
C GLY A 118 -18.90 2.20 -39.40
N GLY A 119 -19.34 2.30 -38.14
CA GLY A 119 -19.46 3.54 -37.41
C GLY A 119 -18.11 4.13 -36.97
N PRO A 120 -18.13 5.35 -36.39
CA PRO A 120 -16.96 5.96 -35.78
C PRO A 120 -16.42 5.07 -34.66
N VAL A 121 -15.10 4.91 -34.62
CA VAL A 121 -14.40 4.09 -33.63
C VAL A 121 -13.93 4.99 -32.50
N TYR A 122 -14.43 4.74 -31.30
CA TYR A 122 -14.01 5.42 -30.07
C TYR A 122 -13.79 4.41 -28.95
N PRO A 123 -12.89 4.71 -27.99
CA PRO A 123 -12.74 3.89 -26.80
C PRO A 123 -13.97 4.05 -25.88
N ILE A 124 -14.36 2.98 -25.21
CA ILE A 124 -15.44 2.98 -24.22
C ILE A 124 -14.96 3.69 -22.96
N PHE A 125 -15.33 4.96 -22.82
CA PHE A 125 -15.12 5.75 -21.62
C PHE A 125 -16.13 6.90 -21.59
N VAL A 126 -16.87 7.02 -20.50
CA VAL A 126 -17.81 8.11 -20.23
C VAL A 126 -17.60 8.57 -18.80
N GLY A 127 -17.43 9.87 -18.63
CA GLY A 127 -17.17 10.51 -17.36
C GLY A 127 -18.08 11.71 -17.15
N ALA A 128 -18.59 11.86 -15.94
CA ALA A 128 -19.34 12.99 -15.45
C ALA A 128 -18.81 13.38 -14.06
N HIS A 129 -19.27 14.50 -13.51
CA HIS A 129 -18.74 14.98 -12.24
C HIS A 129 -18.95 13.98 -11.07
N GLU A 130 -20.04 13.22 -11.09
CA GLU A 130 -20.43 12.29 -10.02
C GLU A 130 -20.26 10.81 -10.40
N SER A 131 -19.88 10.51 -11.64
CA SER A 131 -19.74 9.13 -12.10
C SER A 131 -18.69 8.98 -13.19
N VAL A 132 -18.03 7.82 -13.25
CA VAL A 132 -17.14 7.49 -14.35
C VAL A 132 -17.28 6.02 -14.70
N GLN A 133 -17.31 5.73 -15.99
CA GLN A 133 -17.44 4.38 -16.51
C GLN A 133 -16.40 4.13 -17.61
N PHE A 134 -15.70 3.02 -17.50
CA PHE A 134 -14.60 2.68 -18.40
C PHE A 134 -14.33 1.17 -18.40
N ILE A 135 -13.52 0.71 -19.37
CA ILE A 135 -13.00 -0.65 -19.37
C ILE A 135 -11.62 -0.68 -18.73
N SER A 136 -11.37 -1.64 -17.84
CA SER A 136 -10.13 -1.81 -17.08
C SER A 136 -9.51 -3.20 -17.30
N LEU A 137 -8.18 -3.25 -17.32
CA LEU A 137 -7.39 -4.50 -17.23
C LEU A 137 -7.24 -5.01 -15.80
N ALA A 138 -7.57 -4.18 -14.81
CA ALA A 138 -7.50 -4.54 -13.40
C ALA A 138 -8.90 -4.63 -12.80
N SER A 139 -9.14 -5.71 -12.08
CA SER A 139 -10.36 -5.95 -11.29
C SER A 139 -10.06 -5.75 -9.80
N LEU A 140 -10.98 -5.10 -9.08
CA LEU A 140 -10.94 -5.03 -7.62
C LEU A 140 -11.28 -6.39 -6.98
N ARG A 141 -12.00 -7.25 -7.71
CA ARG A 141 -12.41 -8.59 -7.27
C ARG A 141 -11.45 -9.69 -7.69
N PHE A 142 -10.28 -9.33 -8.22
CA PHE A 142 -9.12 -10.17 -8.59
C PHE A 142 -9.46 -11.45 -9.38
N ASN A 143 -10.03 -12.46 -8.72
CA ASN A 143 -10.33 -13.78 -9.26
C ASN A 143 -11.76 -13.93 -9.80
N GLN A 144 -12.67 -12.98 -9.55
CA GLN A 144 -14.06 -13.12 -9.98
C GLN A 144 -14.26 -12.79 -11.47
N ASN A 145 -13.51 -11.84 -12.00
CA ASN A 145 -13.59 -11.40 -13.39
C ASN A 145 -12.21 -11.50 -14.07
N PRO A 146 -11.82 -12.66 -14.62
CA PRO A 146 -10.59 -12.76 -15.39
C PRO A 146 -10.72 -11.97 -16.71
N GLY A 147 -9.72 -11.15 -17.02
CA GLY A 147 -9.64 -10.40 -18.28
C GLY A 147 -10.11 -8.94 -18.18
N LEU A 148 -10.72 -8.44 -19.25
CA LEU A 148 -11.25 -7.07 -19.30
C LEU A 148 -12.50 -6.95 -18.44
N THR A 149 -12.61 -5.85 -17.71
CA THR A 149 -13.74 -5.56 -16.83
C THR A 149 -14.36 -4.22 -17.17
N ALA A 150 -15.68 -4.17 -17.22
CA ALA A 150 -16.43 -2.93 -17.28
C ALA A 150 -16.59 -2.42 -15.85
N VAL A 151 -16.09 -1.21 -15.59
CA VAL A 151 -16.07 -0.62 -14.26
C VAL A 151 -16.88 0.66 -14.27
N SER A 152 -17.69 0.86 -13.23
CA SER A 152 -18.41 2.09 -12.96
C SER A 152 -18.17 2.54 -11.52
N TYR A 153 -17.86 3.81 -11.38
CA TYR A 153 -17.83 4.51 -10.11
C TYR A 153 -19.00 5.49 -10.10
N GLU A 154 -19.74 5.53 -9.00
CA GLU A 154 -20.90 6.41 -8.86
C GLU A 154 -20.95 6.98 -7.44
N LEU A 155 -21.30 8.27 -7.35
CA LEU A 155 -21.61 8.90 -6.08
C LEU A 155 -23.07 8.61 -5.71
N VAL A 156 -23.27 7.88 -4.63
CA VAL A 156 -24.61 7.55 -4.12
C VAL A 156 -24.87 8.32 -2.84
N ARG A 157 -26.10 8.82 -2.68
CA ARG A 157 -26.55 9.45 -1.43
C ARG A 157 -26.94 8.36 -0.43
N GLY A 158 -26.34 8.40 0.75
CA GLY A 158 -26.72 7.55 1.88
C GLY A 158 -27.89 8.13 2.67
N ASP A 159 -28.45 7.30 3.56
CA ASP A 159 -29.69 7.59 4.31
C ASP A 159 -29.59 8.82 5.24
N GLN A 160 -28.39 9.25 5.60
CA GLN A 160 -28.13 10.37 6.52
C GLN A 160 -27.69 11.66 5.82
N GLY A 161 -27.90 11.77 4.51
CA GLY A 161 -27.45 12.92 3.71
C GLY A 161 -25.93 12.99 3.52
N SER A 162 -25.21 11.93 3.92
CA SER A 162 -23.82 11.70 3.54
C SER A 162 -23.75 11.10 2.13
N TYR A 163 -22.63 11.31 1.46
CA TYR A 163 -22.36 10.67 0.17
C TYR A 163 -21.43 9.47 0.36
N SER A 164 -21.57 8.49 -0.50
CA SER A 164 -20.69 7.33 -0.59
C SER A 164 -20.27 7.12 -2.02
N LEU A 165 -18.97 6.99 -2.26
CA LEU A 165 -18.46 6.55 -3.55
C LEU A 165 -18.56 5.03 -3.61
N VAL A 166 -19.32 4.54 -4.57
CA VAL A 166 -19.49 3.12 -4.80
C VAL A 166 -18.86 2.69 -6.11
N GLU A 167 -18.36 1.47 -6.13
CA GLU A 167 -17.86 0.80 -7.33
C GLU A 167 -18.77 -0.36 -7.71
N ARG A 168 -18.92 -0.53 -9.03
CA ARG A 168 -19.47 -1.74 -9.63
C ARG A 168 -18.57 -2.14 -10.79
N GLU A 169 -18.15 -3.40 -10.80
CA GLU A 169 -17.49 -4.00 -11.95
C GLU A 169 -18.19 -5.26 -12.44
N GLU A 170 -18.10 -5.51 -13.74
CA GLU A 170 -18.65 -6.67 -14.43
C GLU A 170 -17.62 -7.18 -15.43
N GLN A 171 -17.72 -8.45 -15.83
CA GLN A 171 -16.88 -8.96 -16.91
C GLN A 171 -17.27 -8.27 -18.22
N TYR A 172 -16.28 -7.73 -18.95
CA TYR A 172 -16.53 -7.13 -20.25
C TYR A 172 -16.69 -8.22 -21.32
N LEU A 173 -17.90 -8.35 -21.85
CA LEU A 173 -18.25 -9.36 -22.86
C LEU A 173 -18.20 -8.83 -24.31
N GLY A 174 -17.57 -7.68 -24.54
CA GLY A 174 -17.52 -7.07 -25.86
C GLY A 174 -18.79 -6.32 -26.25
N ILE A 175 -19.60 -5.89 -25.29
CA ILE A 175 -20.76 -5.02 -25.51
C ILE A 175 -20.49 -3.71 -24.80
N ASP A 176 -20.77 -2.58 -25.44
CA ASP A 176 -20.62 -1.25 -24.82
C ASP A 176 -21.48 -1.17 -23.54
N PRO A 177 -20.86 -1.15 -22.35
CA PRO A 177 -21.56 -1.11 -21.07
C PRO A 177 -22.19 0.26 -20.81
N THR A 178 -21.88 1.28 -21.63
CA THR A 178 -22.41 2.64 -21.50
C THR A 178 -23.76 2.81 -22.18
N GLN A 179 -24.19 1.84 -23.00
CA GLN A 179 -25.54 1.84 -23.60
C GLN A 179 -26.58 1.43 -22.55
N GLU A 180 -27.72 2.11 -22.53
CA GLU A 180 -28.79 1.82 -21.58
C GLU A 180 -29.23 0.34 -21.68
N GLY A 181 -29.10 -0.39 -20.56
CA GLY A 181 -29.55 -1.78 -20.43
C GLY A 181 -28.48 -2.88 -20.55
N SER A 182 -27.19 -2.56 -20.74
CA SER A 182 -26.13 -3.56 -20.91
C SER A 182 -25.38 -3.95 -19.61
N LEU A 183 -25.36 -3.08 -18.60
CA LEU A 183 -25.06 -3.50 -17.22
C LEU A 183 -26.36 -4.02 -16.62
N ASP A 184 -26.45 -5.32 -16.35
CA ASP A 184 -27.60 -5.90 -15.68
C ASP A 184 -27.55 -5.42 -14.22
N ARG A 185 -28.11 -4.22 -13.97
CA ARG A 185 -28.19 -3.55 -12.66
C ARG A 185 -28.82 -4.44 -11.58
N LYS A 186 -29.37 -5.59 -11.97
CA LYS A 186 -29.83 -6.66 -11.09
C LYS A 186 -28.72 -7.34 -10.29
N ASP A 187 -27.47 -7.42 -10.77
CA ASP A 187 -26.38 -7.89 -9.90
C ASP A 187 -25.92 -6.74 -9.00
N ASN A 188 -26.62 -6.62 -7.87
CA ASN A 188 -26.50 -5.55 -6.87
C ASN A 188 -25.17 -5.59 -6.09
N ARG A 189 -24.08 -6.05 -6.70
CA ARG A 189 -22.74 -6.17 -6.09
C ARG A 189 -22.02 -4.82 -6.15
N VAL A 190 -22.56 -3.91 -5.36
CA VAL A 190 -22.03 -2.58 -5.14
C VAL A 190 -21.03 -2.63 -3.99
N ILE A 191 -19.80 -2.18 -4.22
CA ILE A 191 -18.77 -2.10 -3.17
C ILE A 191 -18.64 -0.63 -2.74
N PRO A 192 -19.00 -0.28 -1.49
CA PRO A 192 -18.70 1.05 -0.97
C PRO A 192 -17.19 1.18 -0.75
N LEU A 193 -16.56 2.15 -1.41
CA LEU A 193 -15.13 2.40 -1.31
C LEU A 193 -14.81 3.48 -0.29
N PHE A 194 -15.57 4.58 -0.34
CA PHE A 194 -15.44 5.70 0.58
C PHE A 194 -16.83 6.11 1.05
N GLU A 195 -17.05 6.01 2.36
CA GLU A 195 -18.30 6.38 3.03
C GLU A 195 -18.14 7.71 3.78
N ASN A 196 -19.24 8.37 4.14
CA ASN A 196 -19.25 9.62 4.92
C ASN A 196 -18.54 10.79 4.21
N LEU A 197 -18.73 10.88 2.90
CA LEU A 197 -18.26 11.99 2.09
C LEU A 197 -19.22 13.18 2.25
N VAL A 198 -18.64 14.36 2.43
CA VAL A 198 -19.33 15.65 2.41
C VAL A 198 -19.44 16.16 0.97
N SER A 199 -18.36 16.00 0.21
CA SER A 199 -18.32 16.31 -1.22
C SER A 199 -17.37 15.36 -1.94
N PHE A 200 -17.67 15.11 -3.20
CA PHE A 200 -16.86 14.28 -4.08
C PHE A 200 -17.06 14.75 -5.52
N GLY A 201 -16.01 14.73 -6.33
CA GLY A 201 -16.10 15.09 -7.73
C GLY A 201 -14.96 14.51 -8.57
N PHE A 202 -15.32 14.10 -9.78
CA PHE A 202 -14.38 13.78 -10.85
C PHE A 202 -14.19 14.99 -11.78
N GLU A 203 -12.96 15.10 -12.27
CA GLU A 203 -12.59 15.99 -13.38
C GLU A 203 -11.63 15.24 -14.31
N TYR A 204 -11.61 15.63 -15.58
CA TYR A 204 -10.89 14.94 -16.63
C TYR A 204 -9.97 15.93 -17.32
N PHE A 205 -8.72 15.54 -17.54
CA PHE A 205 -7.73 16.40 -18.17
C PHE A 205 -7.77 16.22 -19.69
N ASP A 206 -8.20 17.28 -20.39
CA ASP A 206 -8.03 17.42 -21.82
C ASP A 206 -6.63 17.99 -22.11
N PRO A 207 -5.73 17.25 -22.79
CA PRO A 207 -4.44 17.80 -23.19
C PRO A 207 -4.56 18.95 -24.21
N GLY A 208 -5.75 19.19 -24.76
CA GLY A 208 -6.01 20.20 -25.77
C GLY A 208 -5.41 19.80 -27.12
N THR A 209 -5.46 20.74 -28.06
CA THR A 209 -4.86 20.63 -29.39
C THR A 209 -3.95 21.83 -29.63
N ASN A 210 -3.40 21.97 -30.84
CA ASN A 210 -2.69 23.20 -31.19
C ASN A 210 -3.61 24.43 -31.22
N GLU A 211 -4.94 24.23 -31.28
CA GLU A 211 -5.95 25.28 -31.38
C GLU A 211 -6.69 25.53 -30.06
N SER A 212 -6.77 24.53 -29.18
CA SER A 212 -7.43 24.61 -27.87
C SER A 212 -6.43 24.36 -26.74
N PRO A 213 -6.38 25.22 -25.70
CA PRO A 213 -5.48 25.00 -24.56
C PRO A 213 -5.87 23.77 -23.76
N ALA A 214 -4.90 23.18 -23.05
CA ALA A 214 -5.15 22.09 -22.12
C ALA A 214 -5.99 22.57 -20.92
N GLU A 215 -7.04 21.83 -20.57
CA GLU A 215 -7.96 22.21 -19.50
C GLU A 215 -8.53 21.00 -18.74
N TRP A 216 -9.01 21.27 -17.52
CA TRP A 216 -9.76 20.30 -16.73
C TRP A 216 -11.25 20.49 -16.97
N VAL A 217 -11.90 19.45 -17.49
CA VAL A 217 -13.34 19.43 -17.78
C VAL A 217 -14.07 18.52 -16.80
N ARG A 218 -15.35 18.80 -16.54
CA ARG A 218 -16.17 18.00 -15.60
C ARG A 218 -16.88 16.83 -16.26
N GLU A 219 -16.93 16.82 -17.58
CA GLU A 219 -17.58 15.79 -18.37
C GLU A 219 -16.65 15.35 -19.47
N TRP A 220 -16.63 14.04 -19.74
CA TRP A 220 -15.85 13.46 -20.81
C TRP A 220 -16.68 12.41 -21.53
N ASN A 221 -16.81 12.54 -22.84
CA ASN A 221 -17.47 11.54 -23.67
C ASN A 221 -16.57 11.19 -24.85
N SER A 222 -16.00 9.99 -24.82
CA SER A 222 -15.10 9.52 -25.88
C SER A 222 -15.77 9.41 -27.25
N LYS A 223 -17.11 9.33 -27.31
CA LYS A 223 -17.86 9.37 -28.58
C LYS A 223 -17.74 10.72 -29.26
N LEU A 224 -17.58 11.78 -28.48
CA LEU A 224 -17.46 13.16 -28.96
C LEU A 224 -15.99 13.57 -29.14
N THR A 225 -15.13 13.22 -28.19
CA THR A 225 -13.70 13.60 -28.23
C THR A 225 -12.84 12.66 -29.06
N GLY A 226 -13.30 11.43 -29.32
CA GLY A 226 -12.56 10.40 -30.07
C GLY A 226 -11.39 9.77 -29.30
N GLY A 227 -11.21 10.09 -28.02
CA GLY A 227 -10.07 9.65 -27.23
C GLY A 227 -10.36 9.57 -25.74
N LEU A 228 -9.38 9.05 -24.99
CA LEU A 228 -9.41 9.00 -23.54
C LEU A 228 -8.87 10.33 -22.95
N PRO A 229 -9.34 10.73 -21.75
CA PRO A 229 -8.70 11.83 -21.05
C PRO A 229 -7.29 11.44 -20.64
N SER A 230 -6.37 12.40 -20.58
CA SER A 230 -4.96 12.12 -20.23
C SER A 230 -4.77 11.86 -18.74
N ALA A 231 -5.67 12.35 -17.90
CA ALA A 231 -5.72 12.07 -16.48
C ALA A 231 -7.14 12.22 -15.93
N ILE A 232 -7.41 11.53 -14.82
CA ILE A 232 -8.61 11.73 -14.00
C ILE A 232 -8.16 12.38 -12.69
N SER A 233 -8.81 13.46 -12.31
CA SER A 233 -8.71 14.02 -10.96
C SER A 233 -9.90 13.57 -10.13
N MET A 234 -9.62 13.22 -8.88
CA MET A 234 -10.61 12.87 -7.88
C MET A 234 -10.42 13.78 -6.67
N SER A 235 -11.44 14.58 -6.41
CA SER A 235 -11.51 15.48 -5.26
C SER A 235 -12.54 14.96 -4.27
N MET A 236 -12.17 14.84 -3.00
CA MET A 236 -13.09 14.38 -1.96
C MET A 236 -12.87 15.08 -0.63
N VAL A 237 -13.96 15.30 0.10
CA VAL A 237 -13.95 15.77 1.47
C VAL A 237 -14.71 14.77 2.32
N ASN A 238 -14.03 14.16 3.28
CA ASN A 238 -14.61 13.19 4.21
C ASN A 238 -14.77 13.81 5.60
N ARG A 239 -15.74 13.35 6.39
CA ARG A 239 -15.90 13.74 7.79
C ARG A 239 -15.49 12.57 8.71
N ASP A 240 -14.47 12.80 9.53
CA ASP A 240 -14.03 11.84 10.55
C ASP A 240 -15.06 11.72 11.69
N ALA A 241 -14.96 10.65 12.49
CA ALA A 241 -15.79 10.39 13.68
C ALA A 241 -15.77 11.53 14.71
N LYS A 242 -14.73 12.37 14.70
CA LYS A 242 -14.60 13.57 15.55
C LYS A 242 -15.24 14.83 14.93
N GLY A 243 -15.88 14.72 13.77
CA GLY A 243 -16.50 15.84 13.04
C GLY A 243 -15.50 16.70 12.25
N GLN A 244 -14.22 16.35 12.24
CA GLN A 244 -13.21 17.07 11.44
C GLN A 244 -13.32 16.69 9.96
N THR A 245 -13.16 17.66 9.07
CA THR A 245 -13.17 17.43 7.63
C THR A 245 -11.76 17.18 7.10
N LEU A 246 -11.57 16.10 6.34
CA LEU A 246 -10.34 15.78 5.66
C LEU A 246 -10.55 15.88 4.15
N SER A 247 -9.85 16.82 3.51
CA SER A 247 -9.84 16.94 2.04
C SER A 247 -8.70 16.09 1.45
N ARG A 248 -8.99 15.39 0.35
CA ARG A 248 -8.00 14.69 -0.47
C ARG A 248 -8.25 15.00 -1.94
N HIS A 249 -7.16 15.28 -2.64
CA HIS A 249 -7.14 15.48 -4.08
C HIS A 249 -6.11 14.53 -4.68
N VAL A 250 -6.51 13.76 -5.69
CA VAL A 250 -5.65 12.74 -6.32
C VAL A 250 -5.77 12.88 -7.83
N VAL A 251 -4.64 12.98 -8.51
CA VAL A 251 -4.57 12.95 -9.97
C VAL A 251 -4.02 11.60 -10.41
N ILE A 252 -4.70 10.96 -11.35
CA ILE A 252 -4.41 9.61 -11.85
C ILE A 252 -4.19 9.72 -13.35
N PRO A 253 -2.96 9.51 -13.85
CA PRO A 253 -2.69 9.55 -15.28
C PRO A 253 -3.28 8.33 -15.98
N ILE A 254 -3.82 8.54 -17.17
CA ILE A 254 -4.22 7.47 -18.08
C ILE A 254 -3.16 7.39 -19.18
N LEU A 255 -2.41 6.29 -19.20
CA LEU A 255 -1.33 6.08 -20.16
C LEU A 255 -1.80 5.39 -21.45
N ALA A 256 -3.03 4.87 -21.44
CA ALA A 256 -3.61 4.19 -22.57
C ALA A 256 -3.88 5.17 -23.72
N LYS A 257 -3.45 4.79 -24.93
CA LYS A 257 -3.78 5.51 -26.16
C LYS A 257 -4.80 4.70 -26.94
N PRO A 258 -5.86 5.34 -27.49
CA PRO A 258 -6.79 4.64 -28.37
C PRO A 258 -6.04 4.05 -29.57
N PHE A 259 -6.39 2.82 -29.91
CA PHE A 259 -5.82 2.08 -31.04
C PHE A 259 -6.98 1.61 -31.92
N ASP A 260 -7.03 2.07 -33.17
CA ASP A 260 -8.01 1.55 -34.13
C ASP A 260 -7.47 0.23 -34.72
N PRO A 261 -8.11 -0.92 -34.41
CA PRO A 261 -7.67 -2.20 -34.92
C PRO A 261 -7.73 -2.28 -36.45
N ARG A 262 -8.58 -1.48 -37.12
CA ARG A 262 -8.67 -1.44 -38.60
C ARG A 262 -7.37 -0.98 -39.25
N LEU A 263 -6.60 -0.11 -38.59
CA LEU A 263 -5.35 0.45 -39.13
C LEU A 263 -4.17 -0.53 -39.06
N GLY A 264 -4.27 -1.59 -38.25
CA GLY A 264 -3.20 -2.57 -38.04
C GLY A 264 -3.30 -3.84 -38.89
N PHE A 265 -4.43 -4.09 -39.55
CA PHE A 265 -4.59 -5.27 -40.41
C PHE A 265 -4.02 -5.01 -41.81
N THR A 266 -2.69 -5.10 -41.94
CA THR A 266 -2.12 -5.49 -43.24
C THR A 266 -2.60 -6.91 -43.55
N ASN A 267 -3.50 -7.04 -44.52
CA ASN A 267 -3.97 -8.34 -45.00
C ASN A 267 -2.75 -9.16 -45.46
N PRO A 268 -2.42 -10.30 -44.83
CA PRO A 268 -1.27 -11.12 -45.21
C PRO A 268 -1.39 -11.72 -46.62
N LEU A 269 -2.57 -11.63 -47.24
CA LEU A 269 -2.85 -12.06 -48.61
C LEU A 269 -2.83 -10.92 -49.63
N GLN A 270 -2.64 -9.66 -49.22
CA GLN A 270 -2.36 -8.58 -50.17
C GLN A 270 -0.96 -8.79 -50.74
N MET A 271 -0.88 -9.39 -51.93
CA MET A 271 0.36 -9.46 -52.71
C MET A 271 0.92 -8.05 -52.83
N ARG A 272 2.18 -7.86 -52.39
CA ARG A 272 2.94 -6.64 -52.68
C ARG A 272 2.84 -6.39 -54.19
N PRO A 273 2.55 -5.16 -54.65
CA PRO A 273 2.63 -4.87 -56.07
C PRO A 273 4.04 -5.21 -56.52
N THR A 274 4.14 -6.14 -57.47
CA THR A 274 5.41 -6.50 -58.12
C THR A 274 6.02 -5.21 -58.64
N ARG A 275 7.15 -4.82 -58.04
CA ARG A 275 7.99 -3.73 -58.52
C ARG A 275 8.31 -4.05 -59.97
N ARG A 276 7.62 -3.42 -60.93
CA ARG A 276 8.06 -3.45 -62.33
C ARG A 276 9.46 -2.85 -62.30
N LEU A 277 10.48 -3.67 -62.53
CA LEU A 277 11.78 -3.17 -62.95
C LEU A 277 11.51 -2.42 -64.26
N GLY A 278 11.55 -1.10 -64.19
CA GLY A 278 11.59 -0.25 -65.37
C GLY A 278 12.87 -0.59 -66.13
N ASN A 279 12.70 -0.93 -67.40
CA ASN A 279 13.78 -0.95 -68.38
C ASN A 279 14.30 0.48 -68.57
N ASP A 280 15.35 0.84 -67.84
CA ASP A 280 16.21 1.96 -68.21
C ASP A 280 17.40 1.41 -69.02
N PHE A 281 17.15 1.07 -70.28
CA PHE A 281 18.20 1.02 -71.30
C PHE A 281 18.21 2.35 -72.03
N SER A 282 19.16 3.21 -71.66
CA SER A 282 19.48 4.44 -72.39
C SER A 282 20.46 4.10 -73.52
N PRO A 283 20.18 4.40 -74.81
CA PRO A 283 21.14 4.17 -75.88
C PRO A 283 22.17 5.31 -75.87
N SER A 284 23.44 4.95 -75.66
CA SER A 284 24.56 5.85 -75.82
C SER A 284 24.69 6.29 -77.29
N GLN A 285 24.58 7.60 -77.52
CA GLN A 285 24.97 8.26 -78.76
C GLN A 285 26.48 8.09 -79.00
N ARG A 286 26.85 7.48 -80.14
CA ARG A 286 28.02 7.82 -80.95
C ARG A 286 27.91 7.14 -82.32
#